data_AF-A0A8P4GL90-F1
#
_entry.id   AF-A0A8P4GL90-F1
#
_cell.length_a   1.000
_cell.length_b   1.000
_cell.length_c   1.000
_cell.angle_alpha   90.00
_cell.angle_beta   90.00
_cell.angle_gamma   90.00
#
_symmetry.space_group_name_H-M   'P 1'
#
loop_
_entity.id
_entity.type
_entity.pdbx_description
1 polymer ?
#
loop_
_entity_poly.entity_id
_entity_poly.type
_entity_poly.pdbx_seq_one_letter_code
_entity_poly.pdbx_strand_id
1 'polypeptide(L)'
;MCVCVRGVCVCVCVCVCVCVYKCMCVCVCVYIYIYIYTHTHTHIYIYIYIYIYIYIYIYIYKYIYICVCVCIYISVCVCLCVYIYIYIYIYIYIYIYMRVCICVCVSVCIYMCVCPSVVLDLALPQLSSTPLQVLLYINSWYFAAFYVAEILMFIYKGILLPYPSDNLVLDVVLLLLFLALETLRIFYGWKGNLCERSLASCASLFILLPCAALAVYYLLLQTFVLRLEFILSAVLLFFYSLEFLLGLLSISSFSRSKVY
;
A
#
# COMPACT_ATOMS: atom_id res chain seq x y z
N MET A 1 -45.78 83.68 -24.19
CA MET A 1 -44.71 83.79 -25.20
C MET A 1 -43.85 82.53 -25.09
N CYS A 2 -43.63 81.78 -26.16
CA CYS A 2 -43.02 80.44 -26.12
C CYS A 2 -41.58 80.48 -26.62
N VAL A 3 -40.64 79.87 -25.88
CA VAL A 3 -39.25 79.66 -26.30
C VAL A 3 -38.85 78.23 -25.93
N CYS A 4 -38.29 77.49 -26.89
CA CYS A 4 -37.90 76.09 -26.74
C CYS A 4 -36.37 75.94 -26.86
N VAL A 5 -35.72 75.26 -25.90
CA VAL A 5 -34.41 74.61 -26.13
C VAL A 5 -34.31 73.31 -25.31
N ARG A 6 -34.10 72.17 -26.00
CA ARG A 6 -33.96 70.78 -25.49
C ARG A 6 -35.21 70.08 -24.91
N GLY A 7 -36.33 70.14 -25.65
CA GLY A 7 -37.38 69.12 -25.59
C GLY A 7 -38.54 69.36 -24.62
N VAL A 8 -38.60 70.52 -23.97
CA VAL A 8 -39.77 70.93 -23.16
C VAL A 8 -40.34 72.22 -23.75
N CYS A 9 -41.62 72.17 -24.14
CA CYS A 9 -42.38 73.32 -24.63
C CYS A 9 -43.15 73.93 -23.45
N VAL A 10 -42.86 75.18 -23.07
CA VAL A 10 -43.62 75.89 -22.02
C VAL A 10 -44.33 77.09 -22.63
N CYS A 11 -45.66 77.04 -22.63
CA CYS A 11 -46.54 78.13 -23.03
C CYS A 11 -47.05 78.82 -21.76
N VAL A 12 -46.58 80.03 -21.47
CA VAL A 12 -47.14 80.86 -20.40
C VAL A 12 -47.95 81.99 -21.01
N CYS A 13 -49.26 81.98 -20.75
CA CYS A 13 -50.19 83.10 -20.90
C CYS A 13 -50.71 83.48 -19.51
N VAL A 14 -50.51 84.75 -19.15
CA VAL A 14 -50.87 85.34 -17.85
C VAL A 14 -51.99 86.35 -18.08
N CYS A 15 -53.11 86.20 -17.36
CA CYS A 15 -54.16 87.21 -17.25
C CYS A 15 -54.57 87.39 -15.77
N VAL A 16 -53.84 88.30 -15.11
CA VAL A 16 -54.20 89.25 -14.04
C VAL A 16 -55.40 88.96 -13.13
N CYS A 17 -55.16 88.63 -11.85
CA CYS A 17 -55.38 89.54 -10.70
C CYS A 17 -54.86 88.97 -9.35
N VAL A 18 -53.94 89.75 -8.76
CA VAL A 18 -53.45 89.93 -7.36
C VAL A 18 -53.66 88.80 -6.32
N CYS A 19 -52.58 88.45 -5.60
CA CYS A 19 -52.46 87.44 -4.51
C CYS A 19 -52.03 86.01 -4.91
N VAL A 20 -52.00 85.69 -6.20
CA VAL A 20 -51.78 84.30 -6.64
C VAL A 20 -50.29 83.98 -6.88
N TYR A 21 -49.46 84.98 -7.19
CA TYR A 21 -48.07 84.75 -7.59
C TYR A 21 -47.17 84.20 -6.48
N LYS A 22 -47.13 84.80 -5.28
CA LYS A 22 -46.17 84.34 -4.25
C LYS A 22 -46.48 82.91 -3.80
N CYS A 23 -47.75 82.60 -3.57
CA CYS A 23 -48.16 81.27 -3.10
C CYS A 23 -47.97 80.19 -4.17
N MET A 24 -48.38 80.46 -5.42
CA MET A 24 -48.25 79.50 -6.53
C MET A 24 -46.78 79.27 -6.94
N CYS A 25 -45.95 80.32 -6.98
CA CYS A 25 -44.53 80.16 -7.28
C CYS A 25 -43.82 79.33 -6.20
N VAL A 26 -44.09 79.62 -4.92
CA VAL A 26 -43.46 78.90 -3.81
C VAL A 26 -43.90 77.44 -3.78
N CYS A 27 -45.19 77.13 -3.97
CA CYS A 27 -45.64 75.74 -3.93
C CYS A 27 -45.13 74.92 -5.13
N VAL A 28 -45.03 75.49 -6.34
CA VAL A 28 -44.44 74.82 -7.50
C VAL A 28 -42.94 74.60 -7.29
N CYS A 29 -42.19 75.59 -6.79
CA CYS A 29 -40.76 75.44 -6.49
C CYS A 29 -40.49 74.37 -5.42
N VAL A 30 -41.28 74.35 -4.34
CA VAL A 30 -41.15 73.36 -3.27
C VAL A 30 -41.53 71.97 -3.77
N TYR A 31 -42.59 71.83 -4.58
CA TYR A 31 -42.98 70.55 -5.18
C TYR A 31 -41.90 70.02 -6.14
N ILE A 32 -41.39 70.86 -7.04
CA ILE A 32 -40.31 70.46 -7.97
C ILE A 32 -39.04 70.09 -7.20
N TYR A 33 -38.67 70.85 -6.17
CA TYR A 33 -37.49 70.55 -5.35
C TYR A 33 -37.65 69.23 -4.59
N ILE A 34 -38.77 69.02 -3.90
CA ILE A 34 -39.03 67.78 -3.16
C ILE A 34 -39.12 66.59 -4.12
N TYR A 35 -39.79 66.75 -5.26
CA TYR A 35 -39.90 65.69 -6.27
C TYR A 35 -38.54 65.31 -6.85
N ILE A 36 -37.73 66.29 -7.29
CA ILE A 36 -36.39 66.02 -7.82
C ILE A 36 -35.50 65.43 -6.73
N TYR A 37 -35.52 65.96 -5.51
CA TYR A 37 -34.68 65.48 -4.42
C TYR A 37 -35.03 64.05 -4.02
N THR A 38 -36.31 63.76 -3.78
CA THR A 38 -36.76 62.41 -3.40
C THR A 38 -36.51 61.43 -4.53
N HIS A 39 -36.87 61.76 -5.77
CA HIS A 39 -36.67 60.88 -6.92
C HIS A 39 -35.18 60.62 -7.18
N THR A 40 -34.32 61.64 -7.15
CA THR A 40 -32.88 61.43 -7.36
C THR A 40 -32.26 60.63 -6.22
N HIS A 41 -32.59 60.94 -4.96
CA HIS A 41 -32.05 60.22 -3.82
C HIS A 41 -32.51 58.76 -3.78
N THR A 42 -33.80 58.48 -4.02
CA THR A 42 -34.31 57.10 -4.06
C THR A 42 -33.73 56.33 -5.23
N HIS A 43 -33.65 56.92 -6.42
CA HIS A 43 -33.06 56.25 -7.57
C HIS A 43 -31.57 55.96 -7.37
N ILE A 44 -30.80 56.91 -6.85
CA ILE A 44 -29.38 56.72 -6.57
C ILE A 44 -29.18 55.66 -5.48
N TYR A 45 -29.95 55.72 -4.39
CA TYR A 45 -29.86 54.74 -3.31
C TYR A 45 -30.21 53.32 -3.78
N ILE A 46 -31.33 53.17 -4.48
CA ILE A 46 -31.76 51.87 -5.03
C ILE A 46 -30.73 51.35 -6.03
N TYR A 47 -30.21 52.21 -6.92
CA TYR A 47 -29.20 51.82 -7.90
C TYR A 47 -27.90 51.34 -7.23
N ILE A 48 -27.38 52.10 -6.26
CA ILE A 48 -26.15 51.74 -5.53
C ILE A 48 -26.37 50.45 -4.73
N TYR A 49 -27.50 50.31 -4.04
CA TYR A 49 -27.81 49.12 -3.26
C TYR A 49 -27.87 47.86 -4.14
N ILE A 50 -28.62 47.93 -5.25
CA ILE A 50 -28.73 46.83 -6.20
C ILE A 50 -27.36 46.51 -6.82
N TYR A 51 -26.60 47.52 -7.21
CA TYR A 51 -25.28 47.33 -7.79
C TYR A 51 -24.32 46.62 -6.83
N ILE A 52 -24.22 47.08 -5.58
CA ILE A 52 -23.36 46.48 -4.56
C ILE A 52 -23.82 45.05 -4.25
N TYR A 53 -25.13 44.83 -4.07
CA TYR A 53 -25.66 43.51 -3.78
C TYR A 53 -25.34 42.51 -4.89
N ILE A 54 -25.60 42.87 -6.15
CA ILE A 54 -25.29 42.04 -7.31
C ILE A 54 -23.78 41.80 -7.41
N TYR A 55 -22.95 42.83 -7.23
CA TYR A 55 -21.50 42.70 -7.31
C TYR A 55 -20.95 41.72 -6.26
N ILE A 56 -21.36 41.86 -5.01
CA ILE A 56 -20.94 40.97 -3.92
C ILE A 56 -21.43 39.54 -4.17
N TYR A 57 -22.69 39.38 -4.56
CA TYR A 57 -23.25 38.07 -4.86
C TYR A 57 -22.48 37.35 -5.97
N ILE A 58 -22.22 38.04 -7.08
CA ILE A 58 -21.45 37.49 -8.21
C ILE A 58 -20.01 37.19 -7.78
N TYR A 59 -19.37 38.06 -7.00
CA TYR A 59 -18.00 37.86 -6.56
C TYR A 59 -17.87 36.62 -5.66
N ILE A 60 -18.76 36.50 -4.66
CA ILE A 60 -18.77 35.35 -3.73
C ILE A 60 -19.09 34.07 -4.48
N TYR A 61 -20.13 34.07 -5.33
CA TYR A 61 -20.50 32.90 -6.12
C TYR A 61 -19.35 32.46 -7.03
N LYS A 62 -18.71 33.41 -7.73
CA LYS A 62 -17.57 33.13 -8.61
C LYS A 62 -16.37 32.60 -7.82
N TYR A 63 -16.06 33.18 -6.66
CA TYR A 63 -14.95 32.75 -5.83
C TYR A 63 -15.18 31.32 -5.31
N ILE A 64 -16.34 31.04 -4.73
CA ILE A 64 -16.70 29.70 -4.24
C ILE A 64 -16.67 28.69 -5.39
N TYR A 65 -17.25 29.02 -6.54
CA TYR A 65 -17.24 28.15 -7.71
C TYR A 65 -15.80 27.84 -8.15
N ILE A 66 -14.95 28.85 -8.32
CA ILE A 66 -13.55 28.64 -8.71
C ILE A 66 -12.80 27.81 -7.66
N CYS A 67 -12.92 28.14 -6.37
CA CYS A 67 -12.26 27.41 -5.30
C CYS A 67 -12.68 25.94 -5.28
N VAL A 68 -13.99 25.66 -5.32
CA VAL A 68 -14.51 24.29 -5.32
C VAL A 68 -14.09 23.55 -6.60
N CYS A 69 -14.21 24.15 -7.77
CA CYS A 69 -13.78 23.54 -9.03
C CYS A 69 -12.28 23.23 -9.03
N VAL A 70 -11.43 24.15 -8.55
CA VAL A 70 -9.98 23.94 -8.47
C VAL A 70 -9.63 22.87 -7.44
N CYS A 71 -10.25 22.87 -6.25
CA CYS A 71 -10.04 21.84 -5.23
C CYS A 71 -10.46 20.45 -5.71
N ILE A 72 -11.63 20.35 -6.37
CA ILE A 72 -12.10 19.09 -6.95
C ILE A 72 -11.16 18.64 -8.08
N TYR A 73 -10.76 19.55 -8.97
CA TYR A 73 -9.84 19.23 -10.06
C TYR A 73 -8.49 18.72 -9.53
N ILE A 74 -7.89 19.43 -8.56
CA ILE A 74 -6.61 19.05 -7.97
C ILE A 74 -6.71 17.73 -7.20
N SER A 75 -7.75 17.55 -6.39
CA SER A 75 -7.94 16.29 -5.65
C SER A 75 -8.14 15.10 -6.59
N VAL A 76 -9.02 15.23 -7.59
CA VAL A 76 -9.26 14.17 -8.58
C VAL A 76 -8.00 13.89 -9.39
N CYS A 77 -7.27 14.91 -9.86
CA CYS A 77 -6.07 14.68 -10.65
C CYS A 77 -4.97 14.02 -9.82
N VAL A 78 -4.72 14.44 -8.57
CA VAL A 78 -3.73 13.80 -7.69
C VAL A 78 -4.15 12.36 -7.35
N CYS A 79 -5.41 12.13 -7.00
CA CYS A 79 -5.92 10.79 -6.71
C CYS A 79 -5.78 9.85 -7.92
N LEU A 80 -6.13 10.32 -9.13
CA LEU A 80 -5.98 9.55 -10.36
C LEU A 80 -4.51 9.28 -10.69
N CYS A 81 -3.63 10.29 -10.59
CA CYS A 81 -2.19 10.14 -10.84
C CYS A 81 -1.56 9.10 -9.90
N VAL A 82 -1.85 9.17 -8.60
CA VAL A 82 -1.33 8.23 -7.60
C VAL A 82 -1.90 6.83 -7.84
N TYR A 83 -3.21 6.71 -8.11
CA TYR A 83 -3.85 5.43 -8.39
C TYR A 83 -3.26 4.77 -9.65
N ILE A 84 -3.11 5.52 -10.74
CA ILE A 84 -2.52 5.04 -11.99
C ILE A 84 -1.07 4.62 -11.75
N TYR A 85 -0.27 5.41 -11.01
CA TYR A 85 1.11 5.07 -10.71
C TYR A 85 1.24 3.77 -9.91
N ILE A 86 0.47 3.64 -8.82
CA ILE A 86 0.46 2.42 -8.00
C ILE A 86 -0.02 1.22 -8.81
N TYR A 87 -1.10 1.38 -9.59
CA TYR A 87 -1.64 0.32 -10.43
C TYR A 87 -0.63 -0.15 -11.48
N ILE A 88 0.02 0.78 -12.20
CA ILE A 88 1.08 0.46 -13.17
C ILE A 88 2.26 -0.20 -12.48
N TYR A 89 2.71 0.31 -11.33
CA TYR A 89 3.83 -0.27 -10.59
C TYR A 89 3.55 -1.70 -10.16
N ILE A 90 2.38 -1.95 -9.54
CA ILE A 90 1.96 -3.29 -9.14
C ILE A 90 1.79 -4.20 -10.36
N TYR A 91 1.16 -3.72 -11.43
CA TYR A 91 0.95 -4.50 -12.65
C TYR A 91 2.28 -4.88 -13.29
N ILE A 92 3.23 -3.95 -13.44
CA ILE A 92 4.57 -4.21 -13.97
C ILE A 92 5.30 -5.19 -13.05
N TYR A 93 5.28 -4.97 -11.73
CA TYR A 93 5.96 -5.84 -10.77
C TYR A 93 5.42 -7.27 -10.83
N ILE A 94 4.09 -7.45 -10.78
CA ILE A 94 3.44 -8.77 -10.91
C ILE A 94 3.72 -9.38 -12.28
N TYR A 95 3.59 -8.62 -13.37
CA TYR A 95 3.85 -9.12 -14.72
C TYR A 95 5.30 -9.56 -14.91
N ILE A 96 6.28 -8.78 -14.43
CA ILE A 96 7.71 -9.14 -14.45
C ILE A 96 7.94 -10.36 -13.57
N TYR A 97 7.41 -10.39 -12.35
CA TYR A 97 7.57 -11.52 -11.44
C TYR A 97 7.00 -12.79 -12.07
N MET A 98 5.76 -12.76 -12.57
CA MET A 98 5.11 -13.88 -13.24
C MET A 98 5.85 -14.27 -14.53
N ARG A 99 6.28 -13.32 -15.37
CA ARG A 99 7.12 -13.61 -16.54
C ARG A 99 8.42 -14.29 -16.13
N VAL A 100 9.17 -13.76 -15.17
CA VAL A 100 10.45 -14.34 -14.72
C VAL A 100 10.21 -15.71 -14.11
N CYS A 101 9.22 -15.86 -13.21
CA CYS A 101 8.85 -17.15 -12.64
C CYS A 101 8.43 -18.15 -13.72
N ILE A 102 7.66 -17.75 -14.74
CA ILE A 102 7.25 -18.61 -15.88
C ILE A 102 8.44 -18.93 -16.76
N CYS A 103 9.25 -17.96 -17.18
CA CYS A 103 10.44 -18.18 -18.00
C CYS A 103 11.45 -19.07 -17.27
N VAL A 104 11.70 -18.83 -15.98
CA VAL A 104 12.59 -19.64 -15.14
C VAL A 104 12.00 -21.02 -14.91
N CYS A 105 10.71 -21.15 -14.55
CA CYS A 105 10.13 -22.48 -14.38
C CYS A 105 10.06 -23.23 -15.71
N VAL A 106 9.70 -22.63 -16.84
CA VAL A 106 9.66 -23.29 -18.15
C VAL A 106 11.06 -23.61 -18.65
N SER A 107 12.04 -22.70 -18.53
CA SER A 107 13.44 -23.03 -18.87
C SER A 107 13.99 -24.11 -17.96
N VAL A 108 13.77 -24.05 -16.65
CA VAL A 108 14.16 -25.11 -15.70
C VAL A 108 13.41 -26.40 -16.02
N CYS A 109 12.12 -26.38 -16.31
CA CYS A 109 11.33 -27.56 -16.69
C CYS A 109 11.83 -28.13 -18.00
N ILE A 110 12.10 -27.33 -19.03
CA ILE A 110 12.64 -27.78 -20.32
C ILE A 110 14.06 -28.32 -20.12
N TYR A 111 14.94 -27.63 -19.37
CA TYR A 111 16.25 -28.18 -19.01
C TYR A 111 16.11 -29.48 -18.21
N MET A 112 15.13 -29.60 -17.31
CA MET A 112 14.87 -30.83 -16.55
C MET A 112 14.11 -31.91 -17.34
N CYS A 113 13.41 -31.59 -18.43
CA CYS A 113 12.67 -32.51 -19.30
C CYS A 113 13.47 -32.88 -20.57
N VAL A 114 14.50 -32.12 -20.91
CA VAL A 114 15.38 -32.38 -22.07
C VAL A 114 16.69 -33.03 -21.62
N CYS A 115 17.18 -32.76 -20.40
CA CYS A 115 18.49 -33.22 -19.96
C CYS A 115 18.55 -34.51 -19.12
N PRO A 116 17.43 -35.16 -18.73
CA PRO A 116 17.45 -36.58 -18.32
C PRO A 116 16.53 -37.51 -19.16
N SER A 117 15.37 -37.05 -19.60
CA SER A 117 14.30 -37.93 -20.11
C SER A 117 14.39 -38.35 -21.58
N VAL A 118 15.13 -37.64 -22.44
CA VAL A 118 15.20 -38.01 -23.87
C VAL A 118 16.35 -38.99 -24.16
N VAL A 119 17.37 -39.07 -23.31
CA VAL A 119 18.54 -39.94 -23.57
C VAL A 119 18.51 -41.23 -22.75
N LEU A 120 17.76 -41.32 -21.63
CA LEU A 120 17.87 -42.47 -20.72
C LEU A 120 16.57 -43.07 -20.16
N ASP A 121 15.37 -42.59 -20.49
CA ASP A 121 14.10 -43.09 -19.89
C ASP A 121 13.43 -44.27 -20.60
N LEU A 122 14.16 -45.01 -21.43
CA LEU A 122 13.66 -46.31 -21.90
C LEU A 122 14.02 -47.49 -20.97
N ALA A 123 14.59 -47.30 -19.76
CA ALA A 123 15.00 -48.47 -18.96
C ALA A 123 15.14 -48.44 -17.41
N LEU A 124 14.85 -47.40 -16.60
CA LEU A 124 15.18 -47.45 -15.15
C LEU A 124 14.09 -46.95 -14.16
N PRO A 125 13.99 -47.57 -12.94
CA PRO A 125 13.05 -47.19 -11.89
C PRO A 125 13.49 -45.95 -11.09
N GLN A 126 12.52 -45.07 -10.78
CA GLN A 126 12.71 -43.84 -10.01
C GLN A 126 12.98 -44.12 -8.51
N LEU A 127 14.01 -43.52 -7.93
CA LEU A 127 14.54 -43.82 -6.58
C LEU A 127 14.24 -42.72 -5.53
N SER A 128 13.78 -41.54 -5.95
CA SER A 128 13.45 -40.40 -5.08
C SER A 128 12.42 -40.74 -4.00
N SER A 129 12.58 -40.23 -2.78
CA SER A 129 11.70 -40.56 -1.64
C SER A 129 10.56 -39.54 -1.47
N THR A 130 9.32 -39.98 -1.67
CA THR A 130 8.11 -39.14 -1.51
C THR A 130 7.84 -38.68 -0.07
N PRO A 131 8.01 -39.48 1.01
CA PRO A 131 7.70 -39.01 2.36
C PRO A 131 8.68 -37.91 2.82
N LEU A 132 9.97 -38.01 2.45
CA LEU A 132 10.97 -36.97 2.74
C LEU A 132 10.60 -35.65 2.06
N GLN A 133 10.12 -35.70 0.81
CA GLN A 133 9.74 -34.52 0.06
C GLN A 133 8.57 -33.77 0.71
N VAL A 134 7.55 -34.51 1.14
CA VAL A 134 6.39 -33.96 1.84
C VAL A 134 6.81 -33.33 3.17
N LEU A 135 7.69 -34.00 3.91
CA LEU A 135 8.16 -33.54 5.20
C LEU A 135 8.95 -32.22 5.08
N LEU A 136 9.88 -32.12 4.13
CA LEU A 136 10.62 -30.88 3.82
C LEU A 136 9.70 -29.72 3.44
N TYR A 137 8.62 -30.00 2.72
CA TYR A 137 7.62 -28.99 2.36
C TYR A 137 6.85 -28.48 3.59
N ILE A 138 6.34 -29.39 4.43
CA ILE A 138 5.61 -29.03 5.65
C ILE A 138 6.53 -28.25 6.60
N ASN A 139 7.78 -28.69 6.75
CA ASN A 139 8.76 -28.03 7.60
C ASN A 139 9.09 -26.61 7.10
N SER A 140 9.12 -26.37 5.79
CA SER A 140 9.30 -25.01 5.24
C SER A 140 8.21 -24.04 5.71
N TRP A 141 6.94 -24.47 5.72
CA TRP A 141 5.83 -23.64 6.21
C TRP A 141 5.87 -23.48 7.73
N TYR A 142 6.16 -24.56 8.44
CA TYR A 142 6.28 -24.55 9.89
C TYR A 142 7.39 -23.59 10.35
N PHE A 143 8.56 -23.64 9.72
CA PHE A 143 9.68 -22.77 10.03
C PHE A 143 9.39 -21.29 9.74
N ALA A 144 8.66 -20.99 8.65
CA ALA A 144 8.22 -19.62 8.38
C ALA A 144 7.30 -19.09 9.50
N ALA A 145 6.38 -19.92 9.99
CA ALA A 145 5.51 -19.57 11.12
C ALA A 145 6.30 -19.43 12.43
N PHE A 146 7.25 -20.34 12.70
CA PHE A 146 8.18 -20.28 13.82
C PHE A 146 8.95 -18.95 13.84
N TYR A 147 9.56 -18.56 12.72
CA TYR A 147 10.35 -17.34 12.60
C TYR A 147 9.53 -16.07 12.88
N VAL A 148 8.29 -16.01 12.38
CA VAL A 148 7.38 -14.88 12.66
C VAL A 148 6.99 -14.85 14.14
N ALA A 149 6.69 -16.01 14.73
CA ALA A 149 6.33 -16.11 16.15
C ALA A 149 7.50 -15.66 17.05
N GLU A 150 8.73 -16.08 16.76
CA GLU A 150 9.93 -15.66 17.49
C GLU A 150 10.14 -14.15 17.45
N ILE A 151 9.97 -13.49 16.29
CA ILE A 151 10.05 -12.02 16.20
C ILE A 151 9.02 -11.35 17.12
N LEU A 152 7.76 -11.81 17.09
CA LEU A 152 6.70 -11.25 17.93
C LEU A 152 7.00 -11.46 19.42
N MET A 153 7.54 -12.62 19.79
CA MET A 153 7.92 -12.93 21.17
C MET A 153 9.13 -12.11 21.61
N PHE A 154 10.13 -11.87 20.76
CA PHE A 154 11.24 -10.96 21.07
C PHE A 154 10.77 -9.53 21.32
N ILE A 155 9.85 -9.01 20.51
CA ILE A 155 9.25 -7.69 20.73
C ILE A 155 8.53 -7.66 22.09
N TYR A 156 7.75 -8.70 22.39
CA TYR A 156 7.08 -8.85 23.68
C TYR A 156 8.08 -8.86 24.85
N LYS A 157 9.15 -9.66 24.77
CA LYS A 157 10.19 -9.74 25.81
C LYS A 157 10.92 -8.41 25.98
N GLY A 158 11.25 -7.73 24.90
CA GLY A 158 11.97 -6.46 24.92
C GLY A 158 11.17 -5.31 25.54
N ILE A 159 9.84 -5.39 25.53
CA ILE A 159 8.96 -4.35 26.13
C ILE A 159 8.59 -4.70 27.58
N LEU A 160 8.25 -5.97 27.87
CA LEU A 160 7.68 -6.34 29.18
C LEU A 160 8.70 -6.89 30.17
N LEU A 161 9.75 -7.56 29.71
CA LEU A 161 10.72 -8.22 30.58
C LEU A 161 12.00 -7.38 30.66
N PRO A 162 12.72 -7.39 31.78
CA PRO A 162 14.03 -6.74 31.91
C PRO A 162 15.09 -7.55 31.15
N TYR A 163 14.97 -7.63 29.83
CA TYR A 163 15.86 -8.39 28.96
C TYR A 163 17.17 -7.61 28.75
N PRO A 164 18.33 -8.14 29.16
CA PRO A 164 19.60 -7.45 28.97
C PRO A 164 19.90 -7.27 27.48
N SER A 165 20.26 -6.04 27.07
CA SER A 165 20.40 -5.64 25.66
C SER A 165 21.39 -6.51 24.88
N ASP A 166 22.49 -6.91 25.50
CA ASP A 166 23.54 -7.71 24.85
C ASP A 166 23.02 -9.10 24.44
N ASN A 167 22.23 -9.72 25.32
CA ASN A 167 21.65 -11.03 25.05
C ASN A 167 20.52 -10.93 24.01
N LEU A 168 19.77 -9.84 23.99
CA LEU A 168 18.73 -9.61 22.98
C LEU A 168 19.36 -9.50 21.58
N VAL A 169 20.47 -8.78 21.47
CA VAL A 169 21.21 -8.66 20.21
C VAL A 169 21.76 -10.02 19.77
N LEU A 170 22.35 -10.79 20.70
CA LEU A 170 22.83 -12.14 20.40
C LEU A 170 21.70 -13.03 19.87
N ASP A 171 20.55 -13.05 20.53
CA ASP A 171 19.39 -13.84 20.12
C ASP A 171 18.90 -13.44 18.72
N VAL A 172 18.77 -12.13 18.44
CA VAL A 172 18.35 -11.66 17.11
C VAL A 172 19.36 -12.06 16.02
N VAL A 173 20.67 -11.98 16.30
CA VAL A 173 21.72 -12.43 15.37
C VAL A 173 21.63 -13.94 15.13
N LEU A 174 21.41 -14.72 16.18
CA LEU A 174 21.22 -16.17 16.08
C LEU A 174 19.95 -16.52 15.29
N LEU A 175 18.87 -15.75 15.42
CA LEU A 175 17.63 -15.96 14.64
C LEU A 175 17.86 -15.72 13.14
N LEU A 176 18.59 -14.66 12.78
CA LEU A 176 18.97 -14.39 11.39
C LEU A 176 19.88 -15.48 10.81
N LEU A 177 20.84 -15.96 11.60
CA LEU A 177 21.68 -17.09 11.23
C LEU A 177 20.84 -18.37 11.03
N PHE A 178 19.86 -18.60 11.89
CA PHE A 178 18.98 -19.77 11.80
C PHE A 178 18.17 -19.74 10.50
N LEU A 179 17.61 -18.59 10.11
CA LEU A 179 16.91 -18.44 8.83
C LEU A 179 17.80 -18.77 7.63
N ALA A 180 19.04 -18.28 7.63
CA ALA A 180 19.99 -18.55 6.56
C ALA A 180 20.37 -20.04 6.47
N LEU A 181 20.66 -20.69 7.59
CA LEU A 181 21.00 -22.11 7.62
C LEU A 181 19.82 -22.99 7.20
N GLU A 182 18.62 -22.67 7.68
CA GLU A 182 17.43 -23.45 7.39
C GLU A 182 17.04 -23.39 5.91
N THR A 183 17.10 -22.20 5.30
CA THR A 183 16.83 -22.02 3.88
C THR A 183 17.82 -22.80 3.01
N LEU A 184 19.12 -22.78 3.36
CA LEU A 184 20.15 -23.59 2.69
C LEU A 184 19.88 -25.10 2.84
N ARG A 185 19.53 -25.54 4.05
CA ARG A 185 19.22 -26.94 4.36
C ARG A 185 18.05 -27.47 3.53
N ILE A 186 16.93 -26.73 3.48
CA ILE A 186 15.74 -27.09 2.72
C ILE A 186 16.04 -27.10 1.22
N PHE A 187 16.78 -26.10 0.71
CA PHE A 187 17.19 -26.05 -0.69
C PHE A 187 18.00 -27.29 -1.11
N TYR A 188 19.02 -27.65 -0.34
CA TYR A 188 19.83 -28.83 -0.63
C TYR A 188 19.06 -30.14 -0.44
N GLY A 189 18.15 -30.22 0.54
CA GLY A 189 17.32 -31.40 0.78
C GLY A 189 16.33 -31.64 -0.36
N TRP A 190 15.62 -30.58 -0.77
CA TRP A 190 14.68 -30.60 -1.88
C TRP A 190 15.36 -31.00 -3.18
N LYS A 191 16.48 -30.34 -3.51
CA LYS A 191 17.25 -30.62 -4.72
C LYS A 191 17.91 -32.00 -4.69
N GLY A 192 18.41 -32.41 -3.52
CA GLY A 192 19.08 -33.70 -3.34
C GLY A 192 18.14 -34.88 -3.56
N ASN A 193 16.92 -34.80 -3.01
CA ASN A 193 15.93 -35.85 -3.13
C ASN A 193 15.33 -35.95 -4.55
N LEU A 194 14.96 -34.83 -5.17
CA LEU A 194 14.37 -34.82 -6.52
C LEU A 194 15.37 -35.14 -7.63
N CYS A 195 16.62 -34.70 -7.49
CA CYS A 195 17.65 -34.99 -8.49
C CYS A 195 18.41 -36.30 -8.20
N GLU A 196 18.01 -37.06 -7.17
CA GLU A 196 18.67 -38.31 -6.73
C GLU A 196 20.18 -38.13 -6.49
N ARG A 197 20.56 -36.92 -6.04
CA ARG A 197 21.96 -36.54 -5.80
C ARG A 197 22.30 -36.77 -4.33
N SER A 198 22.94 -37.90 -4.05
CA SER A 198 23.45 -38.25 -2.70
C SER A 198 24.27 -37.11 -2.07
N LEU A 199 25.17 -36.46 -2.81
CA LEU A 199 26.00 -35.35 -2.28
C LEU A 199 25.17 -34.15 -1.79
N ALA A 200 24.13 -33.74 -2.52
CA ALA A 200 23.29 -32.63 -2.12
C ALA A 200 22.41 -33.02 -0.91
N SER A 201 21.92 -34.25 -0.87
CA SER A 201 21.19 -34.79 0.30
C SER A 201 22.10 -34.87 1.53
N CYS A 202 23.36 -35.30 1.39
CA CYS A 202 24.35 -35.27 2.46
C CYS A 202 24.61 -33.86 2.96
N ALA A 203 24.76 -32.88 2.06
CA ALA A 203 24.93 -31.47 2.44
C ALA A 203 23.76 -30.96 3.30
N SER A 204 22.53 -31.32 2.93
CA SER A 204 21.34 -31.01 3.75
C SER A 204 21.42 -31.62 5.16
N LEU A 205 21.80 -32.89 5.29
CA LEU A 205 21.97 -33.54 6.60
C LEU A 205 23.10 -32.94 7.44
N PHE A 206 24.19 -32.48 6.81
CA PHE A 206 25.26 -31.79 7.54
C PHE A 206 24.80 -30.43 8.07
N ILE A 207 24.05 -29.66 7.27
CA ILE A 207 23.50 -28.36 7.69
C ILE A 207 22.39 -28.53 8.74
N LEU A 208 21.71 -29.69 8.77
CA LEU A 208 20.74 -30.01 9.81
C LEU A 208 21.35 -29.98 11.22
N LEU A 209 22.63 -30.34 11.39
CA LEU A 209 23.28 -30.36 12.71
C LEU A 209 23.34 -28.98 13.38
N PRO A 210 23.87 -27.91 12.74
CA PRO A 210 23.83 -26.57 13.32
C PRO A 210 22.39 -26.01 13.42
N CYS A 211 21.46 -26.40 12.53
CA CYS A 211 20.04 -26.01 12.67
C CYS A 211 19.40 -26.62 13.93
N ALA A 212 19.66 -27.91 14.19
CA ALA A 212 19.19 -28.58 15.40
C ALA A 212 19.82 -27.98 16.65
N ALA A 213 21.11 -27.62 16.61
CA ALA A 213 21.77 -26.93 17.73
C ALA A 213 21.13 -25.56 18.03
N LEU A 214 20.79 -24.78 17.00
CA LEU A 214 20.06 -23.51 17.17
C LEU A 214 18.64 -23.73 17.71
N ALA A 215 17.91 -24.76 17.25
CA ALA A 215 16.61 -25.11 17.83
C ALA A 215 16.72 -25.50 19.32
N VAL A 216 17.76 -26.24 19.71
CA VAL A 216 18.04 -26.55 21.12
C VAL A 216 18.40 -25.29 21.92
N TYR A 217 19.13 -24.36 21.31
CA TYR A 217 19.45 -23.08 21.94
C TYR A 217 18.17 -22.31 22.32
N TYR A 218 17.22 -22.16 21.39
CA TYR A 218 15.92 -21.53 21.66
C TYR A 218 15.05 -22.30 22.65
N LEU A 219 15.24 -23.62 22.75
CA LEU A 219 14.50 -24.45 23.69
C LEU A 219 15.01 -24.35 25.13
N LEU A 220 16.33 -24.22 25.34
CA LEU A 220 16.96 -24.38 26.67
C LEU A 220 17.90 -23.26 27.11
N LEU A 221 18.62 -22.61 26.19
CA LEU A 221 19.79 -21.77 26.50
C LEU A 221 19.49 -20.27 26.46
N GLN A 222 18.30 -19.89 26.01
CA GLN A 222 17.85 -18.50 26.02
C GLN A 222 17.61 -18.01 27.46
N THR A 223 17.81 -16.70 27.70
CA THR A 223 17.67 -16.14 29.06
C THR A 223 16.24 -16.23 29.63
N PHE A 224 15.23 -16.01 28.78
CA PHE A 224 13.82 -16.13 29.15
C PHE A 224 13.11 -16.99 28.12
N VAL A 225 12.90 -18.28 28.40
CA VAL A 225 12.16 -19.19 27.52
C VAL A 225 10.67 -19.12 27.84
N LEU A 226 9.84 -18.72 26.87
CA LEU A 226 8.39 -18.74 27.00
C LEU A 226 7.84 -20.15 26.74
N ARG A 227 6.66 -20.45 27.28
CA ARG A 227 5.99 -21.75 27.05
C ARG A 227 5.71 -22.02 25.57
N LEU A 228 5.39 -20.97 24.80
CA LEU A 228 5.15 -21.09 23.37
C LEU A 228 6.42 -21.48 22.61
N GLU A 229 7.56 -20.86 22.92
CA GLU A 229 8.88 -21.16 22.32
C GLU A 229 9.31 -22.59 22.61
N PHE A 230 9.07 -23.05 23.83
CA PHE A 230 9.35 -24.43 24.22
C PHE A 230 8.56 -25.42 23.35
N ILE A 231 7.25 -25.21 23.19
CA ILE A 231 6.38 -26.08 22.38
C ILE A 231 6.82 -26.03 20.91
N LEU A 232 7.05 -24.83 20.38
CA LEU A 232 7.42 -24.61 18.99
C LEU A 232 8.78 -25.24 18.65
N SER A 233 9.78 -25.05 19.51
CA SER A 233 11.12 -25.63 19.32
C SER A 233 11.11 -27.16 19.47
N ALA A 234 10.30 -27.71 20.39
CA ALA A 234 10.15 -29.15 20.56
C ALA A 234 9.56 -29.83 19.32
N VAL A 235 8.52 -29.22 18.73
CA VAL A 235 7.91 -29.71 17.48
C VAL A 235 8.89 -29.58 16.30
N LEU A 236 9.70 -28.51 16.24
CA LEU A 236 10.73 -28.36 15.21
C LEU A 236 11.79 -29.48 15.28
N LEU A 237 12.27 -29.79 16.49
CA LEU A 237 13.22 -30.88 16.71
C LEU A 237 12.65 -32.26 16.35
N PHE A 238 11.34 -32.46 16.54
CA PHE A 238 10.67 -33.66 16.09
C PHE A 238 10.68 -33.78 14.56
N PHE A 239 10.38 -32.71 13.82
CA PHE A 239 10.50 -32.69 12.36
C PHE A 239 11.93 -32.98 11.91
N TYR A 240 12.94 -32.36 12.52
CA TYR A 240 14.34 -32.60 12.22
C TYR A 240 14.76 -34.06 12.43
N SER A 241 14.25 -34.70 13.48
CA SER A 241 14.53 -36.11 13.77
C SER A 241 13.97 -37.03 12.67
N LEU A 242 12.74 -36.77 12.21
CA LEU A 242 12.12 -37.53 11.13
C LEU A 242 12.84 -37.30 9.79
N GLU A 243 13.20 -36.06 9.48
CA GLU A 243 13.93 -35.70 8.25
C GLU A 243 15.33 -36.31 8.21
N PHE A 244 16.02 -36.37 9.36
CA PHE A 244 17.31 -37.04 9.45
C PHE A 244 17.22 -38.52 9.10
N LEU A 245 16.25 -39.23 9.69
CA LEU A 245 16.03 -40.65 9.44
C LEU A 245 15.67 -40.93 7.98
N LEU A 246 14.70 -40.20 7.43
CA LEU A 246 14.28 -40.36 6.04
C LEU A 246 15.37 -39.93 5.05
N GLY A 247 16.16 -38.90 5.40
CA GLY A 247 17.30 -38.45 4.62
C GLY A 247 18.44 -39.48 4.56
N LEU A 248 18.73 -40.17 5.66
CA LEU A 248 19.70 -41.28 5.66
C LEU A 248 19.21 -42.44 4.79
N LEU A 249 17.92 -42.78 4.86
CA LEU A 249 17.32 -43.82 4.04
C LEU A 249 17.39 -43.47 2.55
N SER A 250 17.10 -42.22 2.16
CA SER A 250 17.19 -41.78 0.77
C SER A 250 18.64 -41.75 0.26
N ILE A 251 19.60 -41.31 1.07
CA ILE A 251 21.03 -41.38 0.69
C ILE A 251 21.47 -42.83 0.52
N SER A 252 21.02 -43.74 1.38
CA SER A 252 21.36 -45.16 1.27
C SER A 252 20.80 -45.79 -0.01
N SER A 253 19.59 -45.43 -0.44
CA SER A 253 19.03 -45.91 -1.70
C SER A 253 19.82 -45.36 -2.89
N PHE A 254 20.09 -44.05 -2.92
CA PHE A 254 20.87 -43.40 -3.99
C PHE A 254 22.31 -43.89 -4.08
N SER A 255 22.90 -44.31 -2.96
CA SER A 255 24.28 -44.79 -2.92
C SER A 255 24.37 -46.24 -3.40
N ARG A 256 23.36 -47.07 -3.11
CA ARG A 256 23.28 -48.44 -3.61
C ARG A 256 23.07 -48.49 -5.12
N SER A 257 22.22 -47.62 -5.68
CA SER A 257 21.96 -47.62 -7.13
C SER A 257 23.15 -47.20 -7.98
N LYS A 258 24.12 -46.44 -7.44
CA LYS A 258 25.36 -46.07 -8.15
C LYS A 258 26.43 -47.16 -8.16
N VAL A 259 26.30 -48.16 -7.29
CA VAL A 259 27.29 -49.24 -7.12
C VAL A 259 26.98 -50.45 -8.00
N TYR A 260 25.73 -50.59 -8.46
CA TYR A 260 25.28 -51.62 -9.41
C TYR A 260 25.15 -51.02 -10.81
#